data_AF-A0A151J7S4-F1
#
_entry.id   AF-A0A151J7S4-F1
#
_cell.length_a   1.000
_cell.length_b   1.000
_cell.length_c   1.000
_cell.angle_alpha   90.00
_cell.angle_beta   90.00
_cell.angle_gamma   90.00
#
_symmetry.space_group_name_H-M   'P 1'
#
loop_
_entity.id
_entity.type
_entity.pdbx_description
1 polymer ?
#
loop_
_entity_poly.entity_id
_entity_poly.type
_entity_poly.pdbx_seq_one_letter_code
_entity_poly.pdbx_strand_id
1 'polypeptide(L)'
;MAFEHVSPTSYGDDVLLPNGTYELNVSLTTSRTDDASELVGSLILTRDVSVCCCRRKDNFQDNNLIHPEGREPDIPRYVEREGENANLKRARLTYQSRKRGMLENGILLSTFANKYLNTFDDKQLKLYDQLINLPSNDWDIFYWATGVKPTPPEFDNEVMDLLKNHIQNEERQARIMQPDL
;
A
#
# COMPACT_ATOMS: atom_id res chain seq x y z
N MET A 1 -18.36 -2.00 44.02
CA MET A 1 -17.56 -3.15 43.56
C MET A 1 -18.47 -4.35 43.45
N ALA A 2 -18.82 -4.72 42.21
CA ALA A 2 -19.21 -6.08 41.79
C ALA A 2 -19.26 -6.04 40.26
N PHE A 3 -18.14 -6.37 39.62
CA PHE A 3 -18.10 -6.64 38.18
C PHE A 3 -18.54 -8.10 38.02
N GLU A 4 -19.68 -8.34 37.39
CA GLU A 4 -20.05 -9.68 36.96
C GLU A 4 -19.12 -10.12 35.83
N HIS A 5 -18.42 -11.23 36.07
CA HIS A 5 -17.53 -11.87 35.12
C HIS A 5 -18.36 -12.45 33.97
N VAL A 6 -18.26 -11.87 32.78
CA VAL A 6 -18.71 -12.53 31.55
C VAL A 6 -17.62 -13.52 31.14
N SER A 7 -17.89 -14.81 31.32
CA SER A 7 -17.01 -15.89 30.85
C SER A 7 -16.96 -15.89 29.32
N PRO A 8 -15.79 -16.09 28.68
CA PRO A 8 -15.71 -16.34 27.25
C PRO A 8 -16.49 -17.62 26.93
N THR A 9 -17.42 -17.53 25.99
CA THR A 9 -18.12 -18.69 25.45
C THR A 9 -17.10 -19.66 24.86
N SER A 10 -17.18 -20.91 25.32
CA SER A 10 -16.49 -22.08 24.79
C SER A 10 -16.53 -22.07 23.25
N TYR A 11 -15.35 -22.02 22.63
CA TYR A 11 -15.19 -22.40 21.22
C TYR A 11 -15.61 -23.87 21.13
N GLY A 12 -16.69 -24.15 20.41
CA GLY A 12 -17.05 -25.53 20.08
C GLY A 12 -15.98 -26.14 19.18
N ASP A 13 -15.69 -27.42 19.35
CA ASP A 13 -14.72 -28.14 18.53
C ASP A 13 -15.13 -28.10 17.06
N ASP A 14 -14.41 -27.31 16.25
CA ASP A 14 -14.58 -27.25 14.80
C ASP A 14 -14.20 -28.60 14.19
N VAL A 15 -15.19 -29.39 13.77
CA VAL A 15 -14.95 -30.68 13.08
C VAL A 15 -14.55 -30.41 11.64
N LEU A 16 -13.26 -30.64 11.35
CA LEU A 16 -12.72 -30.63 9.99
C LEU A 16 -13.27 -31.82 9.20
N LEU A 17 -14.13 -31.56 8.22
CA LEU A 17 -14.58 -32.59 7.27
C LEU A 17 -13.45 -32.93 6.29
N PRO A 18 -13.36 -34.19 5.80
CA PRO A 18 -12.21 -34.69 5.04
C PRO A 18 -11.97 -34.00 3.68
N ASN A 19 -12.89 -33.14 3.24
CA ASN A 19 -12.81 -32.34 2.02
C ASN A 19 -12.40 -30.86 2.25
N GLY A 20 -12.12 -30.45 3.49
CA GLY A 20 -11.56 -29.12 3.79
C GLY A 20 -12.57 -27.97 3.83
N THR A 21 -13.87 -28.24 3.97
CA THR A 21 -14.92 -27.23 4.19
C THR A 21 -15.36 -27.17 5.66
N TYR A 22 -15.66 -25.96 6.14
CA TYR A 22 -16.23 -25.70 7.46
C TYR A 22 -17.75 -25.43 7.34
N GLU A 23 -18.56 -25.97 8.24
CA GLU A 23 -20.00 -25.70 8.33
C GLU A 23 -20.26 -24.66 9.42
N LEU A 24 -20.64 -23.43 9.04
CA LEU A 24 -21.04 -22.39 10.00
C LEU A 24 -22.50 -22.60 10.40
N ASN A 25 -22.72 -23.28 11.53
CA ASN A 25 -24.04 -23.41 12.12
C ASN A 25 -24.39 -22.15 12.94
N VAL A 26 -25.03 -21.17 12.29
CA VAL A 26 -25.59 -20.01 13.00
C VAL A 26 -27.03 -20.33 13.42
N SER A 27 -27.22 -20.67 14.69
CA SER A 27 -28.56 -20.82 15.26
C SER A 27 -29.10 -19.45 15.70
N LEU A 28 -30.11 -18.93 14.99
CA LEU A 28 -30.87 -17.75 15.40
C LEU A 28 -32.07 -18.19 16.25
N THR A 29 -32.02 -17.92 17.56
CA THR A 29 -33.18 -18.09 18.45
C THR A 29 -34.00 -16.80 18.44
N THR A 30 -35.16 -16.81 17.77
CA THR A 30 -36.19 -15.78 18.00
C THR A 30 -37.21 -16.30 19.01
N SER A 31 -37.38 -15.57 20.10
CA SER A 31 -38.48 -15.80 21.03
C SER A 31 -39.71 -15.02 20.55
N ARG A 32 -40.86 -15.70 20.46
CA ARG A 32 -42.12 -15.35 21.17
C ARG A 32 -43.41 -15.49 20.34
N THR A 33 -44.31 -16.31 20.91
CA THR A 33 -45.79 -16.42 20.90
C THR A 33 -46.62 -16.28 19.61
N ASP A 34 -47.27 -17.40 19.31
CA ASP A 34 -48.69 -17.62 19.00
C ASP A 34 -49.29 -17.12 17.68
N ASP A 35 -49.91 -18.13 17.03
CA ASP A 35 -51.05 -18.12 16.12
C ASP A 35 -50.88 -17.94 14.60
N ALA A 36 -51.48 -18.94 13.93
CA ALA A 36 -52.14 -18.93 12.63
C ALA A 36 -51.30 -18.86 11.34
N SER A 37 -51.22 -20.03 10.68
CA SER A 37 -51.42 -20.26 9.24
C SER A 37 -51.03 -19.15 8.26
N GLU A 38 -49.89 -19.32 7.58
CA GLU A 38 -49.79 -18.90 6.17
C GLU A 38 -48.68 -19.66 5.43
N LEU A 39 -49.05 -20.22 4.28
CA LEU A 39 -48.16 -20.87 3.34
C LEU A 39 -47.29 -19.81 2.65
N VAL A 40 -46.04 -19.68 3.06
CA VAL A 40 -45.06 -18.88 2.32
C VAL A 40 -43.87 -19.76 1.97
N GLY A 41 -43.89 -20.29 0.75
CA GLY A 41 -42.79 -21.06 0.18
C GLY A 41 -41.56 -20.17 0.04
N SER A 42 -40.50 -20.49 0.78
CA SER A 42 -39.19 -19.90 0.56
C SER A 42 -38.55 -20.57 -0.65
N LEU A 43 -38.53 -19.90 -1.79
CA LEU A 43 -37.60 -20.22 -2.87
C LEU A 43 -36.20 -19.82 -2.38
N ILE A 44 -35.50 -20.75 -1.74
CA ILE A 44 -34.06 -20.62 -1.58
C ILE A 44 -33.46 -20.85 -2.98
N LEU A 45 -33.13 -19.75 -3.67
CA LEU A 45 -32.15 -19.80 -4.74
C LEU A 45 -30.79 -20.07 -4.09
N THR A 46 -30.48 -21.33 -3.84
CA THR A 46 -29.13 -21.76 -3.50
C THR A 46 -28.26 -21.51 -4.73
N ARG A 47 -27.66 -20.33 -4.84
CA ARG A 47 -26.45 -20.19 -5.64
C ARG A 47 -25.37 -20.94 -4.89
N ASP A 48 -25.13 -22.16 -5.35
CA ASP A 48 -23.97 -22.95 -4.97
C ASP A 48 -22.74 -22.21 -5.51
N VAL A 49 -22.22 -21.28 -4.72
CA VAL A 49 -20.91 -20.67 -4.96
C VAL A 49 -19.91 -21.55 -4.23
N SER A 50 -19.56 -22.66 -4.87
CA SER A 50 -18.41 -23.46 -4.48
C SER A 50 -17.16 -22.59 -4.64
N VAL A 51 -16.75 -21.92 -3.57
CA VAL A 51 -15.38 -21.43 -3.42
C VAL A 51 -14.55 -22.57 -2.85
N CYS A 52 -14.55 -23.74 -3.52
CA CYS A 52 -13.37 -24.57 -3.48
C CYS A 52 -12.32 -23.80 -4.28
N CYS A 53 -11.56 -22.93 -3.60
CA CYS A 53 -10.17 -22.74 -3.97
C CYS A 53 -9.46 -24.06 -3.70
N CYS A 54 -9.81 -25.07 -4.49
CA CYS A 54 -8.94 -26.20 -4.70
C CYS A 54 -7.67 -25.53 -5.23
N ARG A 55 -6.63 -25.45 -4.40
CA ARG A 55 -5.29 -25.18 -4.88
C ARG A 55 -4.98 -26.32 -5.83
N ARG A 56 -5.38 -26.17 -7.09
CA ARG A 56 -4.68 -26.81 -8.16
C ARG A 56 -3.28 -26.22 -8.04
N LYS A 57 -2.36 -27.04 -7.52
CA LYS A 57 -1.01 -26.98 -8.03
C LYS A 57 -1.16 -27.34 -9.49
N ASP A 58 -1.49 -26.33 -10.29
CA ASP A 58 -1.17 -26.39 -11.69
C ASP A 58 0.35 -26.56 -11.67
N ASN A 59 0.81 -27.79 -11.93
CA ASN A 59 2.18 -28.02 -12.35
C ASN A 59 2.30 -27.34 -13.70
N PHE A 60 2.35 -26.01 -13.68
CA PHE A 60 2.60 -25.15 -14.82
C PHE A 60 4.10 -25.23 -15.08
N GLN A 61 4.58 -26.43 -15.39
CA GLN A 61 5.81 -26.65 -16.14
C GLN A 61 5.47 -26.53 -17.62
N ASP A 62 4.83 -25.43 -17.97
CA ASP A 62 4.85 -24.93 -19.32
C ASP A 62 6.17 -24.17 -19.44
N ASN A 63 7.25 -24.94 -19.67
CA ASN A 63 8.59 -24.46 -20.01
C ASN A 63 8.61 -23.76 -21.40
N ASN A 64 7.47 -23.25 -21.85
CA ASN A 64 7.23 -22.58 -23.13
C ASN A 64 6.49 -21.25 -22.99
N LEU A 65 6.33 -20.70 -21.78
CA LEU A 65 6.15 -19.26 -21.62
C LEU A 65 7.48 -18.57 -21.97
N ILE A 66 7.75 -18.49 -23.27
CA ILE A 66 8.72 -17.54 -23.81
C ILE A 66 8.10 -16.18 -23.54
N HIS A 67 8.43 -15.56 -22.41
CA HIS A 67 8.39 -14.10 -22.35
C HIS A 67 9.33 -13.64 -23.46
N PRO A 68 8.85 -12.99 -24.54
CA PRO A 68 9.75 -12.50 -25.57
C PRO A 68 10.72 -11.56 -24.87
N GLU A 69 11.98 -12.00 -24.78
CA GLU A 69 13.06 -11.22 -24.22
C GLU A 69 13.12 -9.90 -25.00
N GLY A 70 12.92 -8.77 -24.32
CA GLY A 70 13.32 -7.48 -24.86
C GLY A 70 12.31 -6.69 -25.70
N ARG A 71 11.04 -6.60 -25.30
CA ARG A 71 10.23 -5.41 -25.66
C ARG A 71 9.58 -4.77 -24.45
N GLU A 72 10.38 -4.45 -23.44
CA GLU A 72 10.00 -3.33 -22.60
C GLU A 72 10.01 -2.07 -23.49
N PRO A 73 8.91 -1.31 -23.56
CA PRO A 73 8.90 -0.06 -24.30
C PRO A 73 9.91 0.90 -23.68
N ASP A 74 10.70 1.57 -24.52
CA ASP A 74 11.68 2.55 -24.07
C ASP A 74 10.96 3.70 -23.36
N ILE A 75 11.26 3.87 -22.07
CA ILE A 75 10.67 4.94 -21.26
C ILE A 75 11.47 6.20 -21.56
N PRO A 76 10.83 7.29 -22.02
CA PRO A 76 11.55 8.51 -22.31
C PRO A 76 12.26 9.01 -21.05
N ARG A 77 13.55 9.35 -21.18
CA ARG A 77 14.33 9.89 -20.07
C ARG A 77 13.73 11.22 -19.61
N TYR A 78 13.67 11.42 -18.30
CA TYR A 78 13.26 12.69 -17.73
C TYR A 78 14.15 13.84 -18.23
N VAL A 79 13.51 14.95 -18.63
CA VAL A 79 14.17 16.17 -19.06
C VAL A 79 13.95 17.24 -17.99
N GLU A 80 15.05 17.74 -17.43
CA GLU A 80 15.02 18.82 -16.45
C GLU A 80 14.38 20.08 -17.03
N ARG A 81 13.56 20.76 -16.22
CA ARG A 81 12.90 22.02 -16.63
C ARG A 81 13.78 23.21 -16.26
N GLU A 82 14.15 23.98 -17.26
CA GLU A 82 14.97 25.20 -17.09
C GLU A 82 14.10 26.47 -17.12
N GLY A 83 14.49 27.49 -16.35
CA GLY A 83 13.87 28.83 -16.40
C GLY A 83 12.53 29.01 -15.68
N GLU A 84 12.05 28.03 -14.90
CA GLU A 84 10.83 28.19 -14.10
C GLU A 84 11.06 29.02 -12.81
N ASN A 85 10.05 29.76 -12.38
CA ASN A 85 10.09 30.49 -11.11
C ASN A 85 10.20 29.52 -9.91
N ALA A 86 10.94 29.89 -8.86
CA ALA A 86 11.15 29.05 -7.67
C ALA A 86 9.84 28.57 -7.02
N ASN A 87 8.80 29.41 -6.97
CA ASN A 87 7.51 29.01 -6.40
C ASN A 87 6.79 27.99 -7.28
N LEU A 88 6.89 28.13 -8.61
CA LEU A 88 6.32 27.17 -9.55
C LEU A 88 7.06 25.83 -9.48
N LYS A 89 8.39 25.87 -9.35
CA LYS A 89 9.24 24.68 -9.13
C LYS A 89 8.84 23.95 -7.84
N ARG A 90 8.70 24.67 -6.72
CA ARG A 90 8.23 24.10 -5.44
C ARG A 90 6.85 23.45 -5.60
N ALA A 91 5.89 24.14 -6.20
CA ALA A 91 4.55 23.60 -6.42
C ALA A 91 4.57 22.31 -7.27
N ARG A 92 5.36 22.30 -8.35
CA ARG A 92 5.59 21.12 -9.20
C ARG A 92 6.20 19.96 -8.41
N LEU A 93 7.26 20.21 -7.66
CA LEU A 93 7.96 19.20 -6.88
C LEU A 93 7.07 18.64 -5.76
N THR A 94 6.27 19.47 -5.10
CA THR A 94 5.25 19.04 -4.13
C THR A 94 4.25 18.09 -4.80
N TYR A 95 3.74 18.46 -5.97
CA TYR A 95 2.80 17.60 -6.71
C TYR A 95 3.43 16.25 -7.09
N GLN A 96 4.64 16.26 -7.66
CA GLN A 96 5.38 15.05 -8.06
C GLN A 96 5.75 14.16 -6.86
N SER A 97 5.99 14.75 -5.70
CA SER A 97 6.24 13.99 -4.46
C SER A 97 5.01 13.22 -3.98
N ARG A 98 3.82 13.78 -4.23
CA ARG A 98 2.54 13.19 -3.80
C ARG A 98 1.99 12.13 -4.76
N LYS A 99 2.34 12.21 -6.05
CA LYS A 99 1.81 11.33 -7.11
C LYS A 99 2.78 10.20 -7.46
N ARG A 100 2.97 9.28 -6.51
CA ARG A 100 3.85 8.11 -6.63
C ARG A 100 3.05 6.83 -6.88
N GLY A 101 3.69 5.81 -7.48
CA GLY A 101 3.06 4.52 -7.75
C GLY A 101 2.84 3.66 -6.50
N MET A 102 3.63 3.89 -5.44
CA MET A 102 3.49 3.23 -4.14
C MET A 102 3.09 4.21 -3.04
N LEU A 103 2.30 3.73 -2.08
CA LEU A 103 1.80 4.54 -0.97
C LEU A 103 2.94 4.96 -0.03
N GLU A 104 3.89 4.06 0.20
CA GLU A 104 5.04 4.22 1.10
C GLU A 104 5.88 5.43 0.69
N ASN A 105 6.36 5.47 -0.56
CA ASN A 105 7.05 6.65 -1.09
C ASN A 105 6.15 7.88 -1.14
N GLY A 106 4.87 7.72 -1.48
CA GLY A 106 3.94 8.85 -1.52
C GLY A 106 3.85 9.56 -0.16
N ILE A 107 3.73 8.83 0.94
CA ILE A 107 3.71 9.39 2.30
C ILE A 107 5.09 9.93 2.69
N LEU A 108 6.15 9.16 2.40
CA LEU A 108 7.52 9.54 2.70
C LEU A 108 7.89 10.90 2.07
N LEU A 109 7.76 10.99 0.74
CA LEU A 109 8.16 12.16 -0.02
C LEU A 109 7.22 13.34 0.19
N SER A 110 5.92 13.11 0.40
CA SER A 110 4.98 14.22 0.67
C SER A 110 5.23 14.89 2.01
N THR A 111 5.53 14.11 3.07
CA THR A 111 5.89 14.66 4.38
C THR A 111 7.25 15.36 4.35
N PHE A 112 8.22 14.81 3.61
CA PHE A 112 9.51 15.46 3.38
C PHE A 112 9.33 16.79 2.63
N ALA A 113 8.59 16.77 1.52
CA ALA A 113 8.35 17.93 0.69
C ALA A 113 7.69 19.08 1.46
N ASN A 114 6.67 18.76 2.27
CA ASN A 114 5.99 19.75 3.10
C ASN A 114 6.97 20.43 4.09
N LYS A 115 7.85 19.63 4.73
CA LYS A 115 8.80 20.14 5.72
C LYS A 115 9.94 20.98 5.11
N TYR A 116 10.48 20.59 3.96
CA TYR A 116 11.75 21.12 3.47
C TYR A 116 11.67 22.00 2.20
N LEU A 117 10.68 21.84 1.32
CA LEU A 117 10.70 22.56 0.03
C LEU A 117 10.59 24.08 0.18
N ASN A 118 9.93 24.56 1.23
CA ASN A 118 9.82 25.99 1.51
C ASN A 118 11.16 26.61 1.94
N THR A 119 12.07 25.81 2.51
CA THR A 119 13.38 26.27 2.99
C THR A 119 14.49 26.08 1.98
N PHE A 120 14.26 25.31 0.91
CA PHE A 120 15.28 24.99 -0.09
C PHE A 120 15.64 26.18 -0.98
N ASP A 121 16.94 26.30 -1.26
CA ASP A 121 17.48 27.16 -2.29
C ASP A 121 17.34 26.53 -3.69
N ASP A 122 17.69 27.27 -4.74
CA ASP A 122 17.55 26.79 -6.12
C ASP A 122 18.40 25.55 -6.43
N LYS A 123 19.55 25.38 -5.73
CA LYS A 123 20.43 24.22 -5.92
C LYS A 123 19.82 22.98 -5.28
N GLN A 124 19.32 23.10 -4.07
CA GLN A 124 18.62 22.04 -3.34
C GLN A 124 17.34 21.63 -4.06
N LEU A 125 16.58 22.58 -4.62
CA LEU A 125 15.43 22.27 -5.45
C LEU A 125 15.82 21.47 -6.70
N LYS A 126 16.98 21.77 -7.30
CA LYS A 126 17.51 21.00 -8.44
C LYS A 126 17.94 19.60 -8.04
N LEU A 127 18.68 19.45 -6.94
CA LEU A 127 19.09 18.15 -6.40
C LEU A 127 17.87 17.28 -6.06
N TYR A 128 16.84 17.88 -5.47
CA TYR A 128 15.59 17.19 -5.17
C TYR A 128 14.82 16.79 -6.44
N ASP A 129 14.72 17.69 -7.43
CA ASP A 129 14.12 17.36 -8.73
C ASP A 129 14.78 16.16 -9.37
N GLN A 130 16.11 16.12 -9.32
CA GLN A 130 16.89 15.00 -9.84
C GLN A 130 16.62 13.72 -9.05
N LEU A 131 16.69 13.78 -7.72
CA LEU A 131 16.46 12.63 -6.84
C LEU A 131 15.13 11.93 -7.09
N ILE A 132 14.06 12.71 -7.35
CA ILE A 132 12.70 12.14 -7.45
C ILE A 132 12.26 11.82 -8.87
N ASN A 133 12.94 12.30 -9.91
CA ASN A 133 12.52 12.16 -11.32
C ASN A 133 13.53 11.47 -12.24
N LEU A 134 14.82 11.40 -11.90
CA LEU A 134 15.81 10.65 -12.69
C LEU A 134 15.69 9.12 -12.54
N PRO A 135 15.47 8.56 -11.34
CA PRO A 135 15.35 7.11 -11.18
C PRO A 135 14.10 6.59 -11.91
N SER A 136 14.28 5.55 -12.72
CA SER A 136 13.16 4.90 -13.43
C SER A 136 12.21 4.15 -12.50
N ASN A 137 12.68 3.76 -11.31
CA ASN A 137 11.93 2.97 -10.34
C ASN A 137 11.83 3.67 -8.99
N ASP A 138 10.60 3.92 -8.55
CA ASP A 138 10.31 4.51 -7.24
C ASP A 138 10.90 3.66 -6.09
N TRP A 139 10.95 2.32 -6.20
CA TRP A 139 11.48 1.46 -5.14
C TRP A 139 12.94 1.73 -4.82
N ASP A 140 13.74 2.15 -5.80
CA ASP A 140 15.14 2.43 -5.56
C ASP A 140 15.32 3.64 -4.63
N ILE A 141 14.49 4.68 -4.79
CA ILE A 141 14.47 5.83 -3.87
C ILE A 141 14.18 5.35 -2.43
N PHE A 142 13.19 4.47 -2.26
CA PHE A 142 12.86 3.92 -0.94
C PHE A 142 14.04 3.16 -0.33
N TYR A 143 14.69 2.30 -1.12
CA TYR A 143 15.82 1.49 -0.64
C TYR A 143 17.06 2.32 -0.29
N TRP A 144 17.35 3.37 -1.06
CA TRP A 144 18.46 4.28 -0.75
C TRP A 144 18.19 5.07 0.52
N ALA A 145 16.95 5.55 0.67
CA ALA A 145 16.57 6.38 1.79
C ALA A 145 16.47 5.57 3.11
N THR A 146 16.07 4.29 3.04
CA THR A 146 16.08 3.36 4.18
C THR A 146 17.44 2.71 4.46
N GLY A 147 18.42 2.91 3.57
CA GLY A 147 19.76 2.33 3.71
C GLY A 147 19.85 0.83 3.38
N VAL A 148 18.80 0.23 2.80
CA VAL A 148 18.81 -1.17 2.33
C VAL A 148 19.75 -1.35 1.14
N LYS A 149 19.82 -0.36 0.25
CA LYS A 149 20.77 -0.30 -0.86
C LYS A 149 21.68 0.93 -0.69
N PRO A 150 22.95 0.85 -1.11
CA PRO A 150 23.81 2.02 -1.12
C PRO A 150 23.26 3.08 -2.07
N THR A 151 23.37 4.35 -1.68
CA THR A 151 23.01 5.49 -2.53
C THR A 151 24.02 5.59 -3.68
N PRO A 152 23.55 5.68 -4.95
CA PRO A 152 24.44 5.95 -6.08
C PRO A 152 25.13 7.32 -5.93
N PRO A 153 26.37 7.50 -6.42
CA PRO A 153 27.11 8.76 -6.29
C PRO A 153 26.37 9.98 -6.85
N GLU A 154 25.51 9.78 -7.85
CA GLU A 154 24.67 10.81 -8.47
C GLU A 154 23.66 11.42 -7.50
N PHE A 155 23.21 10.63 -6.53
CA PHE A 155 22.20 11.00 -5.53
C PHE A 155 22.78 11.13 -4.12
N ASP A 156 24.09 10.92 -3.96
CA ASP A 156 24.77 11.03 -2.67
C ASP A 156 25.11 12.51 -2.38
N ASN A 157 24.10 13.24 -1.95
CA ASN A 157 24.16 14.69 -1.72
C ASN A 157 23.35 15.09 -0.49
N GLU A 158 23.42 16.38 -0.13
CA GLU A 158 22.78 16.93 1.07
C GLU A 158 21.26 16.67 1.14
N VAL A 159 20.57 16.59 0.01
CA VAL A 159 19.12 16.32 -0.03
C VAL A 159 18.83 14.87 0.34
N MET A 160 19.66 13.93 -0.11
CA MET A 160 19.55 12.53 0.30
C MET A 160 19.86 12.35 1.79
N ASP A 161 20.85 13.06 2.32
CA ASP A 161 21.15 13.01 3.76
C ASP A 161 19.99 13.55 4.59
N LEU A 162 19.37 14.65 4.16
CA LEU A 162 18.15 15.17 4.76
C LEU A 162 17.00 14.16 4.68
N LEU A 163 16.85 13.44 3.56
CA LEU A 163 15.81 12.43 3.40
C LEU A 163 16.03 11.23 4.34
N LYS A 164 17.26 10.73 4.44
CA LYS A 164 17.63 9.66 5.39
C LYS A 164 17.36 10.07 6.84
N ASN A 165 17.73 11.29 7.22
CA ASN A 165 17.45 11.85 8.54
C ASN A 165 15.94 12.01 8.79
N HIS A 166 15.19 12.45 7.78
CA HIS A 166 13.74 12.55 7.88
C HIS A 166 13.11 11.19 8.18
N ILE A 167 13.59 10.10 7.55
CA ILE A 167 13.09 8.73 7.77
C ILE A 167 13.29 8.23 9.19
N GLN A 168 14.42 8.57 9.83
CA GLN A 168 14.69 8.12 11.20
C GLN A 168 13.59 8.56 12.17
N ASN A 169 12.88 9.65 11.86
CA ASN A 169 11.69 10.11 12.58
C ASN A 169 11.93 10.13 14.10
N GLU A 170 13.02 10.77 14.53
CA GLU A 170 13.45 10.80 15.93
C GLU A 170 12.36 11.35 16.87
N GLU A 171 11.55 12.29 16.37
CA GLU A 171 10.41 12.88 17.05
C GLU A 171 9.18 11.96 17.14
N ARG A 172 9.23 10.76 16.54
CA ARG A 172 8.14 9.75 16.52
C ARG A 172 6.79 10.31 16.05
N GLN A 173 6.83 11.18 15.05
CA GLN A 173 5.64 11.78 14.47
C GLN A 173 4.79 10.70 13.78
N ALA A 174 3.46 10.82 13.88
CA ALA A 174 2.54 9.98 13.15
C ALA A 174 2.54 10.37 11.66
N ARG A 175 3.08 9.50 10.80
CA ARG A 175 3.16 9.70 9.34
C ARG A 175 2.38 8.61 8.61
N ILE A 176 1.08 8.58 8.85
CA ILE A 176 0.16 7.58 8.30
C ILE A 176 -0.56 8.06 7.03
N MET A 177 -0.49 9.36 6.75
CA MET A 177 -1.21 10.01 5.66
C MET A 177 -0.40 11.17 5.08
N GLN A 178 -0.72 11.54 3.83
CA GLN A 178 -0.13 12.74 3.22
C GLN A 178 -0.64 13.99 3.94
N PRO A 179 0.19 15.03 4.11
CA PRO A 179 -0.25 16.28 4.71
C PRO A 179 -1.20 17.05 3.78
N ASP A 180 -2.00 17.95 4.34
CA ASP A 180 -2.87 18.83 3.57
C ASP A 180 -2.06 19.86 2.75
N LEU A 181 -2.70 20.46 1.73
CA LEU A 181 -2.13 21.49 0.84
C LEU A 181 -2.53 22.89 1.27
#